data_AF-A0A383W408-F1
#
_entry.id   AF-A0A383W408-F1
#
_cell.length_a   1.000
_cell.length_b   1.000
_cell.length_c   1.000
_cell.angle_alpha   90.00
_cell.angle_beta   90.00
_cell.angle_gamma   90.00
#
_symmetry.space_group_name_H-M   'P 1'
#
loop_
_entity.id
_entity.type
_entity.pdbx_description
1 polymer ?
#
loop_
_entity_poly.entity_id
_entity_poly.type
_entity_poly.pdbx_seq_one_letter_code
_entity_poly.pdbx_strand_id
1 'polypeptide(L)'
;LLRAKALECVSLVGMAVGRDRFRGDAQAVMAFMQGLAAAPMEADDPTQSYMLQAGARLCKALGPEFLPHLPVVMPPLLAAARLEPEMNVHDPELEEYEDDDDVEHIQLGDKVLAIRTSSLEEKATACNMIVCYIDELKEGFFPYAKEVTDLMVPLLKFYIHEELLRLTYLLLLLLLLLLLLSPQVTDPMVPLLTFYFHEKVTNLMVTLLKFYFHEEVLRLTWPGTAASAAAAASAAAANDTQVTDLMVPLLKFYFHEEVRRAAVAALPHLLRSAQAAAEKGVPGASKEFTGQMVSYMWEPLVAAVKKEPEPELAAAMLDSLAEIVELAEPGQLGGPQVEAAFAAFGSILSAAEARRSQRSKRASAEDFDEEEQEALAAENEQEEELYDQVGSCLGAFLKAFGDAALPYAEGLMLPLPLNPAHT
;
A
#
# COMPACT_ATOMS: atom_id res chain seq x y z
N LEU A 1 4.13 31.94 3.58
CA LEU A 1 5.08 31.34 4.54
C LEU A 1 4.90 31.75 6.02
N LEU A 2 5.08 33.02 6.42
CA LEU A 2 4.99 33.41 7.85
C LEU A 2 3.66 33.02 8.52
N ARG A 3 2.53 33.25 7.84
CA ARG A 3 1.19 32.86 8.32
C ARG A 3 1.08 31.35 8.51
N ALA A 4 1.58 30.58 7.56
CA ALA A 4 1.57 29.12 7.60
C ALA A 4 2.40 28.57 8.78
N LYS A 5 3.61 29.11 8.99
CA LYS A 5 4.46 28.75 10.15
C LYS A 5 3.88 29.19 11.50
N ALA A 6 3.19 30.34 11.55
CA ALA A 6 2.47 30.75 12.75
C ALA A 6 1.30 29.81 13.06
N LEU A 7 0.57 29.36 12.03
CA LEU A 7 -0.53 28.39 12.16
C LEU A 7 -0.02 27.01 12.64
N GLU A 8 1.10 26.56 12.07
CA GLU A 8 1.80 25.36 12.54
C GLU A 8 2.17 25.49 14.04
N CYS A 9 2.82 26.59 14.42
CA CYS A 9 3.23 26.84 15.80
C CYS A 9 2.05 26.84 16.77
N VAL A 10 0.98 27.58 16.48
CA VAL A 10 -0.18 27.67 17.39
C VAL A 10 -0.92 26.33 17.51
N SER A 11 -1.00 25.53 16.43
CA SER A 11 -1.60 24.20 16.48
C SER A 11 -0.77 23.20 17.30
N LEU A 12 0.56 23.27 17.22
CA LEU A 12 1.46 22.49 18.09
C LEU A 12 1.32 22.86 19.56
N VAL A 13 1.22 24.17 19.86
CA VAL A 13 0.94 24.64 21.23
C VAL A 13 -0.38 24.07 21.72
N GLY A 14 -1.44 24.14 20.91
CA GLY A 14 -2.75 23.60 21.28
C GLY A 14 -2.73 22.12 21.62
N MET A 15 -2.03 21.32 20.82
CA MET A 15 -1.83 19.89 21.08
C MET A 15 -1.02 19.64 22.36
N ALA A 16 0.00 20.44 22.65
CA ALA A 16 0.85 20.27 23.83
C ALA A 16 0.14 20.68 25.14
N VAL A 17 -0.64 21.76 25.13
CA VAL A 17 -1.32 22.27 26.35
C VAL A 17 -2.66 21.60 26.61
N GLY A 18 -3.22 20.92 25.60
CA GLY A 18 -4.49 20.21 25.65
C GLY A 18 -5.71 21.13 25.63
N ARG A 19 -6.87 20.51 25.41
CA ARG A 19 -8.17 21.16 25.20
C ARG A 19 -8.47 22.28 26.19
N ASP A 20 -8.40 22.00 27.49
CA ASP A 20 -8.94 22.90 28.52
C ASP A 20 -8.19 24.23 28.57
N ARG A 21 -6.90 24.24 28.21
CA ARG A 21 -6.10 25.47 28.11
C ARG A 21 -6.24 26.14 26.75
N PHE A 22 -6.36 25.36 25.68
CA PHE A 22 -6.38 25.89 24.32
C PHE A 22 -7.77 26.34 23.83
N ARG A 23 -8.86 25.89 24.47
CA ARG A 23 -10.25 26.13 24.02
C ARG A 23 -10.57 27.59 23.69
N GLY A 24 -10.04 28.54 24.48
CA GLY A 24 -10.26 29.97 24.25
C GLY A 24 -9.62 30.47 22.95
N ASP A 25 -8.38 30.07 22.71
CA ASP A 25 -7.61 30.47 21.53
C ASP A 25 -8.05 29.70 20.27
N ALA A 26 -8.51 28.46 20.44
CA ALA A 26 -8.98 27.60 19.38
C ALA A 26 -10.04 28.27 18.50
N GLN A 27 -11.03 28.95 19.08
CA GLN A 27 -12.06 29.64 18.31
C GLN A 27 -11.47 30.70 17.35
N ALA A 28 -10.48 31.46 17.82
CA ALA A 28 -9.82 32.47 17.00
C ALA A 28 -8.98 31.83 15.87
N VAL A 29 -8.28 30.74 16.17
CA VAL A 29 -7.50 29.97 15.18
C VAL A 29 -8.41 29.35 14.12
N MET A 30 -9.55 28.77 14.53
CA MET A 30 -10.51 28.16 13.59
C MET A 30 -11.19 29.20 12.71
N ALA A 31 -11.56 30.36 13.26
CA ALA A 31 -12.09 31.47 12.48
C ALA A 31 -11.06 31.98 11.44
N PHE A 32 -9.78 32.03 11.83
CA PHE A 32 -8.70 32.35 10.90
C PHE A 32 -8.57 31.32 9.78
N MET A 33 -8.59 30.01 10.09
CA MET A 33 -8.55 28.95 9.08
C MET A 33 -9.75 29.01 8.12
N GLN A 34 -10.95 29.29 8.63
CA GLN A 34 -12.15 29.48 7.80
C GLN A 34 -12.03 30.67 6.85
N GLY A 35 -11.47 31.79 7.34
CA GLY A 35 -11.20 32.96 6.52
C GLY A 35 -10.18 32.70 5.41
N LEU A 36 -9.17 31.87 5.69
CA LEU A 36 -8.19 31.44 4.68
C LEU A 36 -8.82 30.50 3.65
N ALA A 37 -9.62 29.52 4.08
CA ALA A 37 -10.28 28.56 3.16
C ALA A 37 -11.28 29.23 2.21
N ALA A 38 -11.88 30.35 2.62
CA ALA A 38 -12.80 31.13 1.79
C ALA A 38 -12.10 32.09 0.82
N ALA A 39 -10.80 32.33 1.00
CA ALA A 39 -10.04 33.18 0.09
C ALA A 39 -9.68 32.39 -1.17
N PRO A 40 -9.78 32.98 -2.38
CA PRO A 40 -9.21 32.37 -3.57
C PRO A 40 -7.69 32.26 -3.38
N MET A 41 -7.18 31.05 -3.33
CA MET A 41 -5.75 30.75 -3.24
C MET A 41 -5.27 30.31 -4.63
N GLU A 42 -4.01 30.64 -4.96
CA GLU A 42 -3.36 30.04 -6.12
C GLU A 42 -3.11 28.55 -5.86
N ALA A 43 -3.15 27.73 -6.91
CA ALA A 43 -3.05 26.27 -6.79
C ALA A 43 -1.75 25.82 -6.08
N ASP A 44 -0.67 26.59 -6.20
CA ASP A 44 0.64 26.28 -5.63
C ASP A 44 0.91 27.01 -4.29
N ASP A 45 -0.09 27.60 -3.63
CA ASP A 45 0.12 28.24 -2.31
C ASP A 45 0.31 27.17 -1.22
N PRO A 46 1.49 27.07 -0.58
CA PRO A 46 1.77 26.05 0.43
C PRO A 46 0.86 26.16 1.66
N THR A 47 0.20 27.30 1.85
CA THR A 47 -0.68 27.56 3.00
C THR A 47 -1.80 26.52 3.11
N GLN A 48 -2.28 25.95 2.00
CA GLN A 48 -3.29 24.89 2.04
C GLN A 48 -2.79 23.63 2.78
N SER A 49 -1.61 23.13 2.45
CA SER A 49 -1.01 21.95 3.11
C SER A 49 -0.78 22.19 4.62
N TYR A 50 -0.32 23.39 4.99
CA TYR A 50 -0.18 23.77 6.41
C TYR A 50 -1.53 23.87 7.14
N MET A 51 -2.58 24.33 6.47
CA MET A 51 -3.93 24.37 7.04
C MET A 51 -4.48 22.97 7.29
N LEU A 52 -4.27 22.05 6.36
CA LEU A 52 -4.67 20.64 6.53
C LEU A 52 -3.97 20.03 7.76
N GLN A 53 -2.64 20.17 7.86
CA GLN A 53 -1.85 19.68 9.00
C GLN A 53 -2.26 20.32 10.33
N ALA A 54 -2.50 21.63 10.34
CA ALA A 54 -2.98 22.32 11.53
C ALA A 54 -4.36 21.81 11.96
N GLY A 55 -5.27 21.54 11.01
CA GLY A 55 -6.59 20.98 11.29
C GLY A 55 -6.53 19.68 12.07
N ALA A 56 -5.65 18.74 11.69
CA ALA A 56 -5.51 17.46 12.38
C ALA A 56 -4.99 17.64 13.82
N ARG A 57 -4.00 18.51 14.02
CA ARG A 57 -3.46 18.83 15.35
C ARG A 57 -4.51 19.52 16.25
N LEU A 58 -5.32 20.40 15.67
CA LEU A 58 -6.42 21.08 16.37
C LEU A 58 -7.53 20.10 16.72
N CYS A 59 -7.84 19.14 15.84
CA CYS A 59 -8.76 18.05 16.15
C CYS A 59 -8.25 17.21 17.32
N LYS A 60 -6.98 16.81 17.32
CA LYS A 60 -6.36 16.10 18.44
C LYS A 60 -6.38 16.90 19.75
N ALA A 61 -6.20 18.22 19.66
CA ALA A 61 -6.26 19.09 20.83
C ALA A 61 -7.69 19.26 21.39
N LEU A 62 -8.71 19.31 20.53
CA LEU A 62 -10.09 19.67 20.90
C LEU A 62 -11.04 18.47 21.04
N GLY A 63 -10.71 17.35 20.39
CA GLY A 63 -11.57 16.18 20.27
C GLY A 63 -12.94 16.54 19.67
N PRO A 64 -14.06 16.10 20.28
CA PRO A 64 -15.41 16.34 19.76
C PRO A 64 -15.79 17.81 19.53
N GLU A 65 -15.14 18.77 20.20
CA GLU A 65 -15.39 20.20 19.97
C GLU A 65 -14.91 20.69 18.60
N PHE A 66 -14.12 19.89 17.88
CA PHE A 66 -13.72 20.18 16.51
C PHE A 66 -14.83 19.89 15.49
N LEU A 67 -15.87 19.12 15.83
CA LEU A 67 -16.93 18.70 14.91
C LEU A 67 -17.57 19.82 14.08
N PRO A 68 -17.88 21.02 14.64
CA PRO A 68 -18.44 22.12 13.86
C PRO A 68 -17.53 22.62 12.73
N HIS A 69 -16.24 22.32 12.79
CA HIS A 69 -15.24 22.76 11.84
C HIS A 69 -14.82 21.67 10.84
N LEU A 70 -15.16 20.41 11.10
CA LEU A 70 -14.86 19.29 10.21
C LEU A 70 -15.34 19.53 8.75
N PRO A 71 -16.52 20.11 8.47
CA PRO A 71 -16.96 20.39 7.09
C PRO A 71 -16.10 21.37 6.30
N VAL A 72 -15.23 22.14 6.98
CA VAL A 72 -14.32 23.09 6.31
C VAL A 72 -13.06 22.38 5.83
N VAL A 73 -12.58 21.38 6.57
CA VAL A 73 -11.33 20.67 6.27
C VAL A 73 -11.53 19.42 5.43
N MET A 74 -12.70 18.76 5.52
CA MET A 74 -12.94 17.51 4.78
C MET A 74 -12.93 17.66 3.26
N PRO A 75 -13.55 18.68 2.63
CA PRO A 75 -13.55 18.80 1.18
C PRO A 75 -12.14 18.86 0.54
N PRO A 76 -11.20 19.73 0.98
CA PRO A 76 -9.85 19.73 0.43
C PRO A 76 -9.07 18.45 0.74
N LEU A 77 -9.29 17.80 1.89
CA LEU A 77 -8.67 16.51 2.20
C LEU A 77 -9.14 15.39 1.27
N LEU A 78 -10.44 15.33 1.00
CA LEU A 78 -11.00 14.35 0.08
C LEU A 78 -10.53 14.59 -1.34
N ALA A 79 -10.32 15.85 -1.75
CA ALA A 79 -9.73 16.19 -3.05
C ALA A 79 -8.28 15.70 -3.13
N ALA A 80 -7.44 16.02 -2.15
CA ALA A 80 -6.05 15.58 -2.07
C ALA A 80 -5.92 14.05 -2.04
N ALA A 81 -6.75 13.37 -1.22
CA ALA A 81 -6.77 11.92 -1.12
C ALA A 81 -7.27 11.21 -2.41
N ARG A 82 -7.95 11.95 -3.30
CA ARG A 82 -8.40 11.46 -4.62
C ARG A 82 -7.42 11.77 -5.75
N LEU A 83 -6.32 12.50 -5.49
CA LEU A 83 -5.32 12.79 -6.52
C LEU A 83 -4.81 11.50 -7.15
N GLU A 84 -4.69 11.54 -8.48
CA GLU A 84 -3.98 10.53 -9.26
C GLU A 84 -2.60 11.10 -9.59
N PRO A 85 -1.52 10.31 -9.49
CA PRO A 85 -0.19 10.79 -9.83
C PRO A 85 -0.13 11.21 -11.30
N GLU A 86 0.50 12.35 -11.58
CA GLU A 86 0.81 12.74 -12.95
C GLU A 86 1.98 11.90 -13.44
N MET A 87 1.79 11.27 -14.59
CA MET A 87 2.76 10.36 -15.17
C MET A 87 2.99 10.72 -16.63
N ASN A 88 4.23 11.06 -16.97
CA ASN A 88 4.62 11.48 -18.30
C ASN A 88 5.67 10.56 -18.87
N VAL A 89 5.43 10.08 -20.09
CA VAL A 89 6.35 9.20 -20.79
C VAL A 89 7.08 10.01 -21.85
N HIS A 90 8.40 9.95 -21.82
CA HIS A 90 9.25 10.71 -22.75
C HIS A 90 10.45 9.89 -23.18
N ASP A 91 11.12 10.34 -24.26
CA ASP A 91 12.31 9.69 -24.78
C ASP A 91 13.56 10.14 -23.99
N PRO A 92 14.55 9.26 -23.74
CA PRO A 92 15.74 9.53 -22.93
C PRO A 92 16.72 10.54 -23.58
N GLU A 93 16.49 10.92 -24.85
CA GLU A 93 17.31 11.88 -25.59
C GLU A 93 16.98 13.34 -25.26
N LEU A 94 16.02 13.61 -24.36
CA LEU A 94 15.81 14.95 -23.81
C LEU A 94 16.99 15.29 -22.87
N GLU A 95 17.95 16.08 -23.39
CA GLU A 95 19.22 16.43 -22.73
C GLU A 95 19.08 17.30 -21.45
N GLU A 96 17.87 17.67 -21.04
CA GLU A 96 17.58 18.37 -19.79
C GLU A 96 16.31 17.77 -19.19
N TYR A 97 16.44 16.79 -18.28
CA TYR A 97 15.41 16.66 -17.26
C TYR A 97 15.45 17.97 -16.46
N GLU A 98 14.33 18.68 -16.34
CA GLU A 98 14.25 19.71 -15.30
C GLU A 98 14.61 18.99 -13.99
N ASP A 99 15.62 19.50 -13.29
CA ASP A 99 16.05 19.01 -11.98
C ASP A 99 14.95 19.40 -10.97
N ASP A 100 13.79 18.75 -11.14
CA ASP A 100 12.60 18.89 -10.31
C ASP A 100 12.66 17.74 -9.30
N ASP A 101 13.06 18.08 -8.07
CA ASP A 101 13.16 17.14 -6.95
C ASP A 101 11.83 16.38 -6.71
N ASP A 102 10.71 16.90 -7.21
CA ASP A 102 9.38 16.30 -7.09
C ASP A 102 9.04 15.29 -8.21
N VAL A 103 9.97 14.98 -9.12
CA VAL A 103 9.76 14.06 -10.24
C VAL A 103 10.77 12.92 -10.24
N GLU A 104 10.27 11.69 -10.07
CA GLU A 104 11.07 10.49 -10.22
C GLU A 104 11.03 9.97 -11.66
N HIS A 105 12.22 9.74 -12.24
CA HIS A 105 12.39 9.22 -13.58
C HIS A 105 12.72 7.72 -13.55
N ILE A 106 11.85 6.92 -14.14
CA ILE A 106 11.98 5.46 -14.20
C ILE A 106 12.22 5.05 -15.64
N GLN A 107 13.37 4.43 -15.92
CA GLN A 107 13.67 3.88 -17.25
C GLN A 107 12.82 2.64 -17.55
N LEU A 108 12.05 2.69 -18.64
CA LEU A 108 11.20 1.61 -19.16
C LEU A 108 11.59 1.31 -20.62
N GLY A 109 12.57 0.43 -20.82
CA GLY A 109 13.07 0.13 -22.18
C GLY A 109 13.71 1.37 -22.82
N ASP A 110 13.17 1.84 -23.95
CA ASP A 110 13.62 3.03 -24.70
C ASP A 110 12.98 4.34 -24.23
N LYS A 111 12.10 4.29 -23.23
CA LYS A 111 11.35 5.44 -22.72
C LYS A 111 11.61 5.64 -21.24
N VAL A 112 11.39 6.86 -20.77
CA VAL A 112 11.44 7.24 -19.36
C VAL A 112 10.06 7.64 -18.91
N LEU A 113 9.64 7.06 -17.79
CA LEU A 113 8.42 7.40 -17.09
C LEU A 113 8.79 8.40 -15.98
N ALA A 114 8.42 9.65 -16.15
CA ALA A 114 8.42 10.65 -15.08
C ALA A 114 7.15 10.48 -14.24
N ILE A 115 7.30 10.36 -12.93
CA ILE A 115 6.22 10.32 -11.96
C ILE A 115 6.38 11.50 -11.01
N ARG A 116 5.35 12.34 -10.91
CA ARG A 116 5.33 13.42 -9.93
C ARG A 116 5.03 12.85 -8.53
N THR A 117 6.05 12.76 -7.68
CA THR A 117 5.98 12.18 -6.34
C THR A 117 5.28 13.11 -5.35
N SER A 118 5.36 14.43 -5.54
CA SER A 118 4.71 15.42 -4.67
C SER A 118 3.18 15.22 -4.55
N SER A 119 2.51 14.81 -5.64
CA SER A 119 1.07 14.48 -5.61
C SER A 119 0.77 13.24 -4.75
N LEU A 120 1.69 12.28 -4.68
CA LEU A 120 1.54 11.08 -3.85
C LEU A 120 1.80 11.38 -2.38
N GLU A 121 2.77 12.24 -2.07
CA GLU A 121 3.01 12.71 -0.70
C GLU A 121 1.83 13.51 -0.15
N GLU A 122 1.24 14.38 -0.97
CA GLU A 122 0.03 15.13 -0.59
C GLU A 122 -1.14 14.18 -0.30
N LYS A 123 -1.32 13.16 -1.14
CA LYS A 123 -2.31 12.11 -0.95
C LYS A 123 -2.08 11.33 0.35
N ALA A 124 -0.85 10.89 0.62
CA ALA A 124 -0.48 10.18 1.84
C ALA A 124 -0.79 11.03 3.08
N THR A 125 -0.38 12.29 3.03
CA THR A 125 -0.62 13.29 4.06
C THR A 125 -2.12 13.47 4.32
N ALA A 126 -2.94 13.57 3.26
CA ALA A 126 -4.38 13.69 3.39
C ALA A 126 -5.03 12.42 3.99
N CYS A 127 -4.62 11.24 3.54
CA CYS A 127 -5.10 9.97 4.10
C CYS A 127 -4.78 9.84 5.58
N ASN A 128 -3.54 10.17 5.99
CA ASN A 128 -3.11 10.15 7.39
C ASN A 128 -3.92 11.12 8.27
N MET A 129 -4.25 12.30 7.75
CA MET A 129 -5.12 13.23 8.47
C MET A 129 -6.54 12.71 8.61
N ILE A 130 -7.09 12.09 7.56
CA ILE A 130 -8.41 11.46 7.60
C ILE A 130 -8.44 10.40 8.72
N VAL A 131 -7.41 9.54 8.82
CA VAL A 131 -7.25 8.59 9.93
C VAL A 131 -7.31 9.29 11.29
N CYS A 132 -6.54 10.37 11.47
CA CYS A 132 -6.57 11.16 12.71
C CYS A 132 -7.97 11.68 13.05
N TYR A 133 -8.72 12.21 12.07
CA TYR A 133 -10.08 12.69 12.32
C TYR A 133 -11.04 11.55 12.70
N ILE A 134 -10.92 10.37 12.08
CA ILE A 134 -11.77 9.22 12.41
C ILE A 134 -11.52 8.80 13.86
N ASP A 135 -10.25 8.67 14.26
CA ASP A 135 -9.87 8.19 15.59
C ASP A 135 -10.27 9.18 16.70
N GLU A 136 -10.01 10.47 16.50
CA GLU A 136 -10.28 11.51 17.49
C GLU A 136 -11.79 11.83 17.62
N LEU A 137 -12.55 11.76 16.52
CA LEU A 137 -13.96 12.17 16.49
C LEU A 137 -14.95 11.01 16.65
N LYS A 138 -14.50 9.76 16.49
CA LYS A 138 -15.30 8.55 16.70
C LYS A 138 -16.64 8.64 15.97
N GLU A 139 -17.77 8.42 16.64
CA GLU A 139 -19.09 8.51 16.01
C GLU A 139 -19.38 9.85 15.30
N GLY A 140 -18.72 10.93 15.71
CA GLY A 140 -18.90 12.25 15.10
C GLY A 140 -18.40 12.29 13.65
N PHE A 141 -17.55 11.33 13.25
CA PHE A 141 -17.08 11.18 11.88
C PHE A 141 -18.07 10.43 10.97
N PHE A 142 -19.11 9.81 11.53
CA PHE A 142 -20.07 8.99 10.78
C PHE A 142 -20.60 9.61 9.47
N PRO A 143 -20.91 10.92 9.38
CA PRO A 143 -21.37 11.53 8.13
C PRO A 143 -20.45 11.32 6.93
N TYR A 144 -19.14 11.10 7.15
CA TYR A 144 -18.14 10.86 6.10
C TYR A 144 -17.76 9.38 5.96
N ALA A 145 -18.24 8.50 6.86
CA ALA A 145 -17.76 7.12 6.95
C ALA A 145 -17.92 6.34 5.64
N LYS A 146 -19.08 6.47 4.96
CA LYS A 146 -19.31 5.80 3.68
C LYS A 146 -18.35 6.31 2.60
N GLU A 147 -18.28 7.63 2.41
CA GLU A 147 -17.45 8.23 1.36
C GLU A 147 -15.98 7.89 1.54
N VAL A 148 -15.49 7.95 2.79
CA VAL A 148 -14.10 7.63 3.11
C VAL A 148 -13.83 6.13 2.99
N THR A 149 -14.80 5.27 3.32
CA THR A 149 -14.66 3.82 3.07
C THR A 149 -14.53 3.51 1.58
N ASP A 150 -15.39 4.12 0.75
CA ASP A 150 -15.35 3.97 -0.71
C ASP A 150 -14.04 4.53 -1.31
N LEU A 151 -13.39 5.47 -0.62
CA LEU A 151 -12.09 6.03 -0.98
C LEU A 151 -10.93 5.13 -0.55
N MET A 152 -10.92 4.62 0.68
CA MET A 152 -9.77 3.90 1.27
C MET A 152 -9.66 2.46 0.78
N VAL A 153 -10.78 1.74 0.60
CA VAL A 153 -10.74 0.33 0.20
C VAL A 153 -10.03 0.09 -1.16
N PRO A 154 -10.24 0.93 -2.20
CA PRO A 154 -9.45 0.85 -3.42
C PRO A 154 -7.95 1.06 -3.23
N LEU A 155 -7.53 1.87 -2.24
CA LEU A 155 -6.11 2.16 -1.98
C LEU A 155 -5.34 0.93 -1.50
N LEU A 156 -6.02 -0.06 -0.92
CA LEU A 156 -5.44 -1.37 -0.55
C LEU A 156 -4.96 -2.17 -1.77
N LYS A 157 -5.62 -1.97 -2.92
CA LYS A 157 -5.42 -2.76 -4.15
C LYS A 157 -4.41 -2.14 -5.11
N PHE A 158 -3.60 -1.18 -4.66
CA PHE A 158 -2.51 -0.58 -5.46
C PHE A 158 -1.38 -1.55 -5.86
N TYR A 159 -1.62 -2.85 -5.73
CA TYR A 159 -0.77 -3.92 -6.24
C TYR A 159 -1.23 -4.38 -7.61
N ILE A 160 -0.38 -4.17 -8.61
CA ILE A 160 -0.49 -4.93 -9.85
C ILE A 160 -0.23 -6.40 -9.54
N HIS A 161 -1.16 -7.22 -10.01
CA HIS A 161 -1.22 -8.65 -9.79
C HIS A 161 -0.05 -9.35 -10.49
N GLU A 162 0.78 -10.11 -9.74
CA GLU A 162 1.63 -11.18 -10.30
C GLU A 162 0.84 -12.07 -11.27
N GLU A 163 -0.45 -12.30 -11.01
CA GLU A 163 -1.30 -13.08 -11.93
C GLU A 163 -1.68 -12.33 -13.20
N LEU A 164 -1.72 -10.99 -13.22
CA LEU A 164 -1.95 -10.23 -14.45
C LEU A 164 -0.69 -10.34 -15.32
N LEU A 165 0.49 -10.17 -14.71
CA LEU A 165 1.79 -10.40 -15.35
C LEU A 165 1.90 -11.84 -15.87
N ARG A 166 1.53 -12.84 -15.04
CA ARG A 166 1.53 -14.26 -15.39
C ARG A 166 0.46 -14.62 -16.42
N LEU A 167 -0.73 -14.02 -16.39
CA LEU A 167 -1.79 -14.22 -17.38
C LEU A 167 -1.43 -13.54 -18.69
N THR A 168 -0.86 -12.33 -18.67
CA THR A 168 -0.30 -11.70 -19.88
C THR A 168 0.82 -12.56 -20.44
N TYR A 169 1.71 -13.12 -19.62
CA TYR A 169 2.75 -14.05 -20.03
C TYR A 169 2.17 -15.34 -20.62
N LEU A 170 1.16 -15.95 -19.96
CA LEU A 170 0.51 -17.17 -20.44
C LEU A 170 -0.23 -16.91 -21.76
N LEU A 171 -0.91 -15.77 -21.89
CA LEU A 171 -1.67 -15.37 -23.06
C LEU A 171 -0.73 -15.05 -24.23
N LEU A 172 0.41 -14.41 -23.94
CA LEU A 172 1.51 -14.21 -24.87
C LEU A 172 2.08 -15.57 -25.33
N LEU A 173 2.46 -16.47 -24.42
CA LEU A 173 2.91 -17.82 -24.78
C LEU A 173 1.88 -18.62 -25.58
N LEU A 174 0.59 -18.49 -25.25
CA LEU A 174 -0.50 -19.14 -25.96
C LEU A 174 -0.65 -18.57 -27.38
N LEU A 175 -0.51 -17.26 -27.55
CA LEU A 175 -0.49 -16.59 -28.86
C LEU A 175 0.72 -17.03 -29.69
N LEU A 176 1.90 -17.18 -29.10
CA LEU A 176 3.07 -17.75 -29.78
C LEU A 176 2.80 -19.19 -30.23
N LEU A 177 2.24 -20.02 -29.36
CA LEU A 177 1.89 -21.40 -29.68
C LEU A 177 0.91 -21.46 -30.87
N LEU A 178 -0.14 -20.63 -30.85
CA LEU A 178 -1.11 -20.53 -31.95
C LEU A 178 -0.47 -20.04 -33.25
N LEU A 179 0.48 -19.10 -33.17
CA LEU A 179 1.22 -18.60 -34.32
C LEU A 179 2.12 -19.68 -34.92
N LEU A 180 2.85 -20.44 -34.08
CA LEU A 180 3.70 -21.54 -34.51
C LEU A 180 2.90 -22.72 -35.09
N LEU A 181 1.64 -22.89 -34.66
CA LEU A 181 0.70 -23.88 -35.21
C LEU A 181 0.01 -23.42 -36.49
N SER A 182 0.23 -22.17 -36.93
CA SER A 182 -0.35 -21.63 -38.16
C SER A 182 0.27 -22.29 -39.40
N PRO A 183 -0.54 -22.73 -40.40
CA PRO A 183 -0.03 -23.34 -41.63
C PRO A 183 0.78 -22.37 -42.51
N GLN A 184 0.79 -21.08 -42.17
CA GLN A 184 1.58 -20.03 -42.82
C GLN A 184 3.02 -19.98 -42.28
N VAL A 185 3.32 -20.62 -41.14
CA VAL A 185 4.66 -20.66 -40.54
C VAL A 185 5.43 -21.87 -41.04
N THR A 186 6.55 -21.62 -41.71
CA THR A 186 7.45 -22.65 -42.24
C THR A 186 8.57 -22.96 -41.24
N ASP A 187 9.14 -24.17 -41.28
CA ASP A 187 10.26 -24.61 -40.43
C ASP A 187 11.39 -23.58 -40.18
N PRO A 188 11.90 -22.82 -41.17
CA PRO A 188 12.94 -21.82 -40.93
C PRO A 188 12.46 -20.60 -40.12
N MET A 189 11.14 -20.33 -40.04
CA MET A 189 10.57 -19.21 -39.26
C MET A 189 10.35 -19.56 -37.79
N VAL A 190 10.22 -20.85 -37.44
CA VAL A 190 9.99 -21.33 -36.07
C VAL A 190 11.08 -20.88 -35.09
N PRO A 191 12.40 -21.07 -35.35
CA PRO A 191 13.44 -20.62 -34.43
C PRO A 191 13.53 -19.08 -34.34
N LEU A 192 13.21 -18.35 -35.41
CA LEU A 192 13.18 -16.88 -35.42
C LEU A 192 12.04 -16.33 -34.54
N LEU A 193 10.84 -16.90 -34.68
CA LEU A 193 9.68 -16.52 -33.87
C LEU A 193 9.88 -16.90 -32.39
N THR A 194 10.46 -18.08 -32.13
CA THR A 194 10.74 -18.53 -30.76
C THR A 194 11.79 -17.63 -30.09
N PHE A 195 12.86 -17.27 -30.82
CA PHE A 195 13.89 -16.35 -30.34
C PHE A 195 13.33 -14.95 -30.07
N TYR A 196 12.59 -14.39 -31.03
CA TYR A 196 11.98 -13.07 -30.92
C TYR A 196 11.03 -12.96 -29.74
N PHE A 197 10.22 -14.01 -29.50
CA PHE A 197 9.29 -14.04 -28.39
C PHE A 197 9.99 -14.19 -27.04
N HIS A 198 10.99 -15.07 -26.98
CA HIS A 198 11.79 -15.27 -25.77
C HIS A 198 12.53 -13.98 -25.39
N GLU A 199 13.13 -13.30 -26.34
CA GLU A 199 13.84 -12.03 -26.13
C GLU A 199 12.91 -10.92 -25.61
N LYS A 200 11.78 -10.68 -26.28
CA LYS A 200 10.86 -9.59 -25.90
C LYS A 200 10.12 -9.87 -24.58
N VAL A 201 9.73 -11.11 -24.32
CA VAL A 201 9.05 -11.48 -23.06
C VAL A 201 10.03 -11.51 -21.89
N THR A 202 11.26 -11.98 -22.08
CA THR A 202 12.28 -11.98 -21.02
C THR A 202 12.68 -10.56 -20.65
N ASN A 203 12.83 -9.64 -21.62
CA ASN A 203 13.12 -8.23 -21.33
C ASN A 203 11.98 -7.52 -20.61
N LEU A 204 10.72 -7.77 -21.00
CA LEU A 204 9.53 -7.28 -20.29
C LEU A 204 9.50 -7.79 -18.85
N MET A 205 9.76 -9.08 -18.64
CA MET A 205 9.79 -9.71 -17.32
C MET A 205 10.96 -9.24 -16.46
N VAL A 206 12.17 -9.09 -17.01
CA VAL A 206 13.34 -8.56 -16.28
C VAL A 206 13.13 -7.10 -15.91
N THR A 207 12.52 -6.29 -16.78
CA THR A 207 12.20 -4.88 -16.46
C THR A 207 11.15 -4.81 -15.35
N LEU A 208 10.10 -5.63 -15.41
CA LEU A 208 9.09 -5.71 -14.35
C LEU A 208 9.67 -6.30 -13.05
N LEU A 209 10.50 -7.32 -13.11
CA LEU A 209 11.15 -7.90 -11.93
C LEU A 209 12.18 -6.94 -11.31
N LYS A 210 12.93 -6.17 -12.10
CA LYS A 210 13.84 -5.12 -11.60
C LYS A 210 13.08 -3.96 -10.96
N PHE A 211 11.83 -3.78 -11.39
CA PHE A 211 10.92 -2.76 -10.90
C PHE A 211 10.18 -3.18 -9.61
N TYR A 212 9.88 -4.47 -9.45
CA TYR A 212 9.24 -5.03 -8.25
C TYR A 212 10.22 -5.57 -7.20
N PHE A 213 11.49 -5.80 -7.56
CA PHE A 213 12.51 -6.37 -6.68
C PHE A 213 13.86 -5.65 -6.86
N HIS A 214 14.59 -5.48 -5.75
CA HIS A 214 15.95 -4.94 -5.74
C HIS A 214 16.91 -5.78 -6.60
N GLU A 215 17.94 -5.16 -7.19
CA GLU A 215 18.83 -5.79 -8.18
C GLU A 215 19.51 -7.08 -7.67
N GLU A 216 19.69 -7.20 -6.36
CA GLU A 216 20.24 -8.38 -5.69
C GLU A 216 19.29 -9.58 -5.62
N VAL A 217 17.98 -9.34 -5.46
CA VAL A 217 16.97 -10.41 -5.42
C VAL A 217 16.89 -11.12 -6.77
N LEU A 218 17.12 -10.38 -7.86
CA LEU A 218 17.21 -10.92 -9.22
C LEU A 218 18.47 -11.74 -9.48
N ARG A 219 19.63 -11.31 -8.95
CA ARG A 219 20.88 -12.09 -9.02
C ARG A 219 20.76 -13.43 -8.30
N LEU A 220 20.03 -13.45 -7.17
CA LEU A 220 19.85 -14.63 -6.34
C LEU A 220 18.81 -15.62 -6.91
N THR A 221 17.79 -15.14 -7.60
CA THR A 221 16.71 -15.97 -8.16
C THR A 221 16.99 -16.49 -9.58
N TRP A 222 17.87 -15.82 -10.33
CA TRP A 222 18.27 -16.23 -11.68
C TRP A 222 19.80 -16.28 -11.84
N PRO A 223 20.46 -17.32 -11.30
CA PRO A 223 21.92 -17.46 -11.36
C PRO A 223 22.34 -17.99 -12.73
N GLY A 224 22.37 -17.11 -13.72
CA GLY A 224 22.90 -17.44 -15.04
C GLY A 224 22.67 -16.35 -16.06
N THR A 225 23.75 -15.90 -16.71
CA THR A 225 23.79 -15.04 -17.91
C THR A 225 24.03 -13.53 -17.74
N ALA A 226 24.80 -13.11 -16.74
CA ALA A 226 25.40 -11.76 -16.74
C ALA A 226 26.15 -11.43 -18.05
N ALA A 227 26.66 -12.45 -18.75
CA ALA A 227 27.34 -12.30 -20.05
C ALA A 227 26.41 -12.25 -21.29
N SER A 228 25.14 -12.69 -21.21
CA SER A 228 24.20 -12.57 -22.35
C SER A 228 23.23 -11.39 -22.21
N ALA A 229 23.04 -10.86 -21.01
CA ALA A 229 22.26 -9.65 -20.76
C ALA A 229 22.87 -8.41 -21.43
N ALA A 230 24.20 -8.29 -21.45
CA ALA A 230 24.90 -7.18 -22.09
C ALA A 230 24.82 -7.21 -23.64
N ALA A 231 24.67 -8.40 -24.23
CA ALA A 231 24.48 -8.56 -25.68
C ALA A 231 23.01 -8.37 -26.11
N ALA A 232 22.06 -8.72 -25.24
CA ALA A 232 20.62 -8.51 -25.44
C ALA A 232 20.21 -7.02 -25.38
N ALA A 233 20.93 -6.20 -24.59
CA ALA A 233 20.68 -4.76 -24.48
C ALA A 233 20.91 -3.99 -25.81
N SER A 234 21.77 -4.51 -26.70
CA SER A 234 22.11 -3.85 -27.98
C SER A 234 21.14 -4.15 -29.13
N ALA A 235 20.27 -5.16 -29.00
CA ALA A 235 19.36 -5.59 -30.09
C ALA A 235 17.89 -5.16 -29.87
N ALA A 236 17.54 -4.64 -28.69
CA ALA A 236 16.17 -4.32 -28.29
C ALA A 236 15.52 -3.11 -29.01
N ALA A 237 16.30 -2.29 -29.71
CA ALA A 237 15.96 -0.93 -30.19
C ALA A 237 14.84 -0.82 -31.26
N ALA A 238 14.12 -1.89 -31.62
CA ALA A 238 13.16 -1.86 -32.74
C ALA A 238 11.69 -2.06 -32.36
N ASN A 239 11.34 -2.27 -31.08
CA ASN A 239 9.96 -2.67 -30.73
C ASN A 239 9.46 -2.19 -29.34
N ASP A 240 10.10 -1.19 -28.76
CA ASP A 240 9.91 -0.82 -27.35
C ASP A 240 8.67 0.06 -27.09
N THR A 241 8.09 0.67 -28.13
CA THR A 241 6.88 1.49 -28.03
C THR A 241 5.65 0.73 -27.51
N GLN A 242 5.46 -0.54 -27.92
CA GLN A 242 4.31 -1.36 -27.50
C GLN A 242 4.39 -1.84 -26.05
N VAL A 243 5.61 -2.03 -25.52
CA VAL A 243 5.82 -2.45 -24.13
C VAL A 243 5.49 -1.30 -23.20
N THR A 244 5.97 -0.10 -23.52
CA THR A 244 5.70 1.10 -22.72
C THR A 244 4.22 1.46 -22.73
N ASP A 245 3.52 1.35 -23.87
CA ASP A 245 2.08 1.61 -23.95
C ASP A 245 1.24 0.60 -23.13
N LEU A 246 1.76 -0.62 -22.88
CA LEU A 246 1.15 -1.63 -22.01
C LEU A 246 1.51 -1.43 -20.54
N MET A 247 2.74 -1.00 -20.26
CA MET A 247 3.27 -0.81 -18.90
C MET A 247 2.75 0.46 -18.26
N VAL A 248 2.52 1.55 -19.01
CA VAL A 248 2.09 2.83 -18.44
C VAL A 248 0.73 2.74 -17.72
N PRO A 249 -0.32 2.09 -18.26
CA PRO A 249 -1.57 1.86 -17.52
C PRO A 249 -1.41 0.95 -16.29
N LEU A 250 -0.42 0.05 -16.32
CA LEU A 250 -0.08 -0.79 -15.17
C LEU A 250 0.59 0.09 -14.10
N LEU A 251 1.59 0.87 -14.48
CA LEU A 251 2.32 1.78 -13.59
C LEU A 251 1.50 2.97 -13.10
N LYS A 252 0.32 3.27 -13.66
CA LYS A 252 -0.66 4.21 -13.05
C LYS A 252 -1.08 3.83 -11.63
N PHE A 253 -0.87 2.58 -11.23
CA PHE A 253 -1.08 2.11 -9.86
C PHE A 253 0.19 2.20 -9.01
N TYR A 254 1.16 3.02 -9.42
CA TYR A 254 2.43 3.18 -8.71
C TYR A 254 2.22 3.70 -7.28
N PHE A 255 2.52 2.75 -6.39
CA PHE A 255 2.98 2.79 -5.02
C PHE A 255 3.20 4.14 -4.34
N HIS A 256 2.52 4.30 -3.21
CA HIS A 256 3.11 4.98 -2.08
C HIS A 256 2.74 4.17 -0.84
N GLU A 257 3.73 3.62 -0.15
CA GLU A 257 3.54 2.77 1.02
C GLU A 257 2.68 3.49 2.07
N GLU A 258 3.00 4.76 2.37
CA GLU A 258 2.23 5.56 3.32
C GLU A 258 0.75 5.73 2.96
N VAL A 259 0.39 5.80 1.66
CA VAL A 259 -1.03 5.85 1.25
C VAL A 259 -1.73 4.54 1.62
N ARG A 260 -1.07 3.41 1.38
CA ARG A 260 -1.60 2.08 1.70
C ARG A 260 -1.68 1.87 3.20
N ARG A 261 -0.63 2.23 3.94
CA ARG A 261 -0.58 2.20 5.40
C ARG A 261 -1.70 3.03 6.03
N ALA A 262 -1.91 4.25 5.55
CA ALA A 262 -3.01 5.11 6.01
C ALA A 262 -4.39 4.51 5.68
N ALA A 263 -4.56 3.95 4.47
CA ALA A 263 -5.82 3.33 4.07
C ALA A 263 -6.16 2.10 4.90
N VAL A 264 -5.15 1.26 5.19
CA VAL A 264 -5.25 0.08 6.05
C VAL A 264 -5.67 0.49 7.46
N ALA A 265 -4.94 1.42 8.07
CA ALA A 265 -5.24 1.94 9.40
C ALA A 265 -6.66 2.53 9.49
N ALA A 266 -7.13 3.21 8.44
CA ALA A 266 -8.46 3.82 8.43
C ALA A 266 -9.61 2.82 8.61
N LEU A 267 -9.48 1.58 8.10
CA LEU A 267 -10.61 0.63 8.02
C LEU A 267 -11.21 0.28 9.41
N PRO A 268 -10.43 -0.20 10.41
CA PRO A 268 -10.98 -0.48 11.73
C PRO A 268 -11.52 0.78 12.43
N HIS A 269 -10.86 1.94 12.27
CA HIS A 269 -11.36 3.20 12.85
C HIS A 269 -12.71 3.60 12.23
N LEU A 270 -12.90 3.44 10.92
CA LEU A 270 -14.16 3.72 10.22
C LEU A 270 -15.28 2.79 10.71
N LEU A 271 -14.99 1.50 10.87
CA LEU A 271 -15.95 0.54 11.39
C LEU A 271 -16.35 0.87 12.83
N ARG A 272 -15.37 1.18 13.69
CA ARG A 272 -15.60 1.59 15.08
C ARG A 272 -16.42 2.87 15.17
N SER A 273 -16.13 3.85 14.32
CA SER A 273 -16.91 5.10 14.19
C SER A 273 -18.36 4.81 13.81
N ALA A 274 -18.60 3.95 12.82
CA ALA A 274 -19.93 3.56 12.39
C ALA A 274 -20.70 2.75 13.45
N GLN A 275 -20.04 1.85 14.17
CA GLN A 275 -20.64 1.10 15.28
C GLN A 275 -21.04 2.02 16.43
N ALA A 276 -20.13 2.92 16.86
CA ALA A 276 -20.43 3.89 17.90
C ALA A 276 -21.60 4.82 17.51
N ALA A 277 -21.69 5.19 16.23
CA ALA A 277 -22.81 5.96 15.70
C ALA A 277 -24.13 5.17 15.73
N ALA A 278 -24.09 3.87 15.39
CA ALA A 278 -25.25 3.00 15.43
C ALA A 278 -25.76 2.80 16.88
N GLU A 279 -24.85 2.61 17.83
CA GLU A 279 -25.19 2.53 19.27
C GLU A 279 -25.86 3.81 19.79
N LYS A 280 -25.42 4.96 19.30
CA LYS A 280 -25.97 6.28 19.66
C LYS A 280 -27.22 6.67 18.86
N GLY A 281 -27.68 5.82 17.95
CA GLY A 281 -28.88 6.06 17.14
C GLY A 281 -28.73 7.21 16.13
N VAL A 282 -27.51 7.46 15.64
CA VAL A 282 -27.26 8.46 14.59
C VAL A 282 -28.02 8.05 13.32
N PRO A 283 -28.80 8.95 12.68
CA PRO A 283 -29.55 8.61 11.48
C PRO A 283 -28.66 8.03 10.37
N GLY A 284 -29.07 6.89 9.81
CA GLY A 284 -28.31 6.17 8.78
C GLY A 284 -27.29 5.17 9.32
N ALA A 285 -26.89 5.27 10.59
CA ALA A 285 -26.04 4.26 11.22
C ALA A 285 -26.89 3.08 11.70
N SER A 286 -26.48 1.86 11.36
CA SER A 286 -27.18 0.64 11.76
C SER A 286 -26.24 -0.55 11.80
N LYS A 287 -26.65 -1.63 12.49
CA LYS A 287 -25.95 -2.93 12.45
C LYS A 287 -25.85 -3.50 11.04
N GLU A 288 -26.84 -3.23 10.19
CA GLU A 288 -26.84 -3.64 8.79
C GLU A 288 -25.76 -2.87 8.01
N PHE A 289 -25.66 -1.56 8.21
CA PHE A 289 -24.64 -0.72 7.59
C PHE A 289 -23.22 -1.15 8.02
N THR A 290 -22.99 -1.40 9.30
CA THR A 290 -21.68 -1.87 9.79
C THR A 290 -21.34 -3.26 9.25
N GLY A 291 -22.31 -4.15 9.09
CA GLY A 291 -22.11 -5.44 8.43
C GLY A 291 -21.78 -5.34 6.94
N GLN A 292 -22.39 -4.38 6.24
CA GLN A 292 -22.04 -4.07 4.85
C GLN A 292 -20.60 -3.54 4.75
N MET A 293 -20.17 -2.68 5.68
CA MET A 293 -18.77 -2.22 5.74
C MET A 293 -17.80 -3.37 5.94
N VAL A 294 -18.04 -4.26 6.92
CA VAL A 294 -17.21 -5.46 7.14
C VAL A 294 -17.10 -6.28 5.85
N SER A 295 -18.24 -6.55 5.20
CA SER A 295 -18.28 -7.33 3.95
C SER A 295 -17.48 -6.66 2.82
N TYR A 296 -17.55 -5.33 2.71
CA TYR A 296 -16.86 -4.57 1.67
C TYR A 296 -15.35 -4.45 1.91
N MET A 297 -14.92 -4.34 3.17
CA MET A 297 -13.51 -4.19 3.56
C MET A 297 -12.76 -5.54 3.55
N TRP A 298 -13.43 -6.64 3.90
CA TRP A 298 -12.80 -7.91 4.21
C TRP A 298 -12.00 -8.50 3.05
N GLU A 299 -12.66 -8.77 1.91
CA GLU A 299 -12.01 -9.45 0.79
C GLU A 299 -10.83 -8.63 0.22
N PRO A 300 -10.95 -7.30 0.02
CA PRO A 300 -9.81 -6.47 -0.37
C PRO A 300 -8.65 -6.54 0.61
N LEU A 301 -8.90 -6.48 1.92
CA LEU A 301 -7.85 -6.51 2.93
C LEU A 301 -7.13 -7.86 2.96
N VAL A 302 -7.86 -8.98 3.00
CA VAL A 302 -7.26 -10.33 2.97
C VAL A 302 -6.45 -10.55 1.69
N ALA A 303 -6.94 -10.06 0.55
CA ALA A 303 -6.22 -10.14 -0.71
C ALA A 303 -4.95 -9.28 -0.73
N ALA A 304 -4.97 -8.11 -0.08
CA ALA A 304 -3.82 -7.23 0.05
C ALA A 304 -2.75 -7.85 0.96
N VAL A 305 -3.14 -8.35 2.14
CA VAL A 305 -2.28 -9.07 3.09
C VAL A 305 -1.48 -10.18 2.41
N LYS A 306 -2.15 -10.96 1.55
CA LYS A 306 -1.52 -12.09 0.84
C LYS A 306 -0.42 -11.67 -0.15
N LYS A 307 -0.47 -10.43 -0.63
CA LYS A 307 0.38 -9.91 -1.73
C LYS A 307 1.35 -8.82 -1.28
N GLU A 308 1.31 -8.44 -0.01
CA GLU A 308 2.17 -7.39 0.54
C GLU A 308 3.63 -7.88 0.59
N PRO A 309 4.57 -7.24 -0.14
CA PRO A 309 5.97 -7.62 -0.16
C PRO A 309 6.71 -7.08 1.07
N GLU A 310 6.32 -5.90 1.58
CA GLU A 310 6.96 -5.22 2.70
C GLU A 310 6.50 -5.80 4.04
N PRO A 311 7.39 -6.40 4.84
CA PRO A 311 7.03 -7.01 6.13
C PRO A 311 6.32 -6.05 7.08
N GLU A 312 6.78 -4.80 7.18
CA GLU A 312 6.21 -3.80 8.08
C GLU A 312 4.76 -3.45 7.73
N LEU A 313 4.46 -3.25 6.45
CA LEU A 313 3.10 -2.97 6.02
C LEU A 313 2.23 -4.24 6.05
N ALA A 314 2.81 -5.41 5.83
CA ALA A 314 2.09 -6.68 6.03
C ALA A 314 1.66 -6.83 7.50
N ALA A 315 2.52 -6.45 8.44
CA ALA A 315 2.19 -6.38 9.86
C ALA A 315 1.04 -5.38 10.10
N ALA A 316 1.12 -4.14 9.61
CA ALA A 316 0.03 -3.17 9.75
C ALA A 316 -1.31 -3.67 9.16
N MET A 317 -1.29 -4.39 8.04
CA MET A 317 -2.49 -5.02 7.46
C MET A 317 -3.04 -6.15 8.32
N LEU A 318 -2.19 -6.99 8.88
CA LEU A 318 -2.58 -8.03 9.83
C LEU A 318 -3.20 -7.42 11.09
N ASP A 319 -2.67 -6.31 11.60
CA ASP A 319 -3.25 -5.58 12.73
C ASP A 319 -4.66 -5.06 12.46
N SER A 320 -4.83 -4.38 11.32
CA SER A 320 -6.17 -3.94 10.90
C SER A 320 -7.13 -5.11 10.67
N LEU A 321 -6.64 -6.24 10.18
CA LEU A 321 -7.43 -7.46 9.99
C LEU A 321 -7.87 -8.05 11.35
N ALA A 322 -6.95 -8.13 12.32
CA ALA A 322 -7.25 -8.57 13.68
C ALA A 322 -8.29 -7.66 14.35
N GLU A 323 -8.12 -6.33 14.26
CA GLU A 323 -9.09 -5.37 14.78
C GLU A 323 -10.48 -5.53 14.15
N ILE A 324 -10.57 -5.70 12.83
CA ILE A 324 -11.85 -5.91 12.14
C ILE A 324 -12.51 -7.21 12.62
N VAL A 325 -11.75 -8.28 12.87
CA VAL A 325 -12.29 -9.54 13.44
C VAL A 325 -12.86 -9.31 14.83
N GLU A 326 -12.19 -8.53 15.67
CA GLU A 326 -12.69 -8.20 17.01
C GLU A 326 -13.94 -7.30 16.97
N LEU A 327 -14.05 -6.44 15.96
CA LEU A 327 -15.21 -5.55 15.77
C LEU A 327 -16.39 -6.26 15.11
N ALA A 328 -16.17 -7.33 14.32
CA ALA A 328 -17.23 -8.01 13.59
C ALA A 328 -18.25 -8.68 14.53
N GLU A 329 -19.54 -8.46 14.29
CA GLU A 329 -20.60 -9.15 15.02
C GLU A 329 -20.70 -10.63 14.60
N PRO A 330 -21.14 -11.54 15.51
CA PRO A 330 -21.31 -12.95 15.17
C PRO A 330 -22.14 -13.15 13.91
N GLY A 331 -21.57 -13.89 12.94
CA GLY A 331 -22.21 -14.18 11.66
C GLY A 331 -21.90 -13.21 10.52
N GLN A 332 -21.17 -12.11 10.76
CA GLN A 332 -20.68 -11.22 9.69
C GLN A 332 -19.50 -11.83 8.93
N LEU A 333 -18.68 -12.63 9.61
CA LEU A 333 -17.59 -13.40 9.03
C LEU A 333 -17.89 -14.90 9.20
N GLY A 334 -17.81 -15.67 8.12
CA GLY A 334 -18.09 -17.10 8.09
C GLY A 334 -16.85 -17.94 7.79
N GLY A 335 -17.05 -19.27 7.71
CA GLY A 335 -15.99 -20.23 7.42
C GLY A 335 -15.13 -19.88 6.19
N PRO A 336 -15.70 -19.51 5.03
CA PRO A 336 -14.91 -19.11 3.86
C PRO A 336 -14.04 -17.87 4.09
N GLN A 337 -14.55 -16.89 4.84
CA GLN A 337 -13.80 -15.68 5.20
C GLN A 337 -12.64 -16.00 6.12
N VAL A 338 -12.87 -16.85 7.12
CA VAL A 338 -11.85 -17.32 8.06
C VAL A 338 -10.78 -18.14 7.33
N GLU A 339 -11.19 -19.10 6.51
CA GLU A 339 -10.28 -19.93 5.71
C GLU A 339 -9.38 -19.08 4.79
N ALA A 340 -9.94 -18.07 4.13
CA ALA A 340 -9.17 -17.16 3.28
C ALA A 340 -8.12 -16.36 4.07
N ALA A 341 -8.45 -15.90 5.29
CA ALA A 341 -7.49 -15.20 6.15
C ALA A 341 -6.35 -16.13 6.61
N PHE A 342 -6.66 -17.34 7.04
CA PHE A 342 -5.63 -18.32 7.41
C PHE A 342 -4.76 -18.75 6.22
N ALA A 343 -5.32 -18.85 5.02
CA ALA A 343 -4.53 -19.06 3.80
C ALA A 343 -3.57 -17.89 3.52
N ALA A 344 -3.97 -16.66 3.82
CA ALA A 344 -3.10 -15.49 3.75
C ALA A 344 -1.98 -15.57 4.79
N PHE A 345 -2.28 -15.93 6.04
CA PHE A 345 -1.26 -16.13 7.08
C PHE A 345 -0.23 -17.18 6.68
N GLY A 346 -0.68 -18.31 6.12
CA GLY A 346 0.23 -19.35 5.62
C GLY A 346 1.12 -18.86 4.48
N SER A 347 0.60 -17.99 3.60
CA SER A 347 1.37 -17.36 2.53
C SER A 347 2.45 -16.43 3.09
N ILE A 348 2.11 -15.60 4.09
CA ILE A 348 3.04 -14.71 4.78
C ILE A 348 4.16 -15.50 5.47
N LEU A 349 3.81 -16.54 6.24
CA LEU A 349 4.79 -17.35 6.95
C LEU A 349 5.73 -18.08 5.98
N SER A 350 5.21 -18.55 4.84
CA SER A 350 6.02 -19.17 3.79
C SER A 350 7.01 -18.16 3.16
N ALA A 351 6.56 -16.93 2.91
CA ALA A 351 7.42 -15.86 2.40
C ALA A 351 8.49 -15.45 3.43
N ALA A 352 8.12 -15.33 4.70
CA ALA A 352 9.03 -15.03 5.80
C ALA A 352 10.12 -16.10 5.96
N GLU A 353 9.78 -17.39 5.82
CA GLU A 353 10.77 -18.47 5.84
C GLU A 353 11.72 -18.40 4.63
N ALA A 354 11.22 -18.03 3.45
CA ALA A 354 12.08 -17.81 2.27
C ALA A 354 13.07 -16.66 2.49
N ARG A 355 12.61 -15.52 3.05
CA ARG A 355 13.47 -14.37 3.40
C ARG A 355 14.46 -14.72 4.49
N ARG A 356 14.05 -15.48 5.51
CA ARG A 356 14.95 -16.02 6.55
C ARG A 356 16.07 -16.86 5.95
N SER A 357 15.77 -17.72 4.96
CA SER A 357 16.79 -18.50 4.26
C SER A 357 17.78 -17.61 3.48
N GLN A 358 17.31 -16.51 2.89
CA GLN A 358 18.16 -15.54 2.20
C GLN A 358 19.07 -14.80 3.18
N ARG A 359 18.53 -14.26 4.29
CA ARG A 359 19.31 -13.62 5.36
C ARG A 359 20.36 -14.55 5.95
N SER A 360 20.03 -15.83 6.15
CA SER A 360 20.97 -16.84 6.63
C SER A 360 22.17 -17.05 5.69
N LYS A 361 21.94 -16.98 4.37
CA LYS A 361 23.02 -17.06 3.37
C LYS A 361 23.87 -15.79 3.35
N ARG A 362 23.23 -14.62 3.39
CA ARG A 362 23.90 -13.30 3.45
C ARG A 362 24.82 -13.19 4.66
N ALA A 363 24.35 -13.63 5.83
CA ALA A 363 25.13 -13.69 7.08
C ALA A 363 26.37 -14.61 7.01
N SER A 364 26.46 -15.49 6.00
CA SER A 364 27.58 -16.40 5.80
C SER A 364 28.43 -16.04 4.57
N ALA A 365 28.19 -14.89 3.95
CA ALA A 365 28.91 -14.45 2.76
C ALA A 365 30.35 -14.04 3.09
N GLU A 366 31.27 -14.20 2.14
CA GLU A 366 32.70 -13.88 2.34
C GLU A 366 32.96 -12.36 2.46
N ASP A 367 32.06 -11.56 1.89
CA ASP A 367 32.05 -10.10 1.89
C ASP A 367 31.16 -9.48 2.98
N PHE A 368 30.69 -10.29 3.95
CA PHE A 368 29.88 -9.80 5.07
C PHE A 368 30.67 -8.81 5.94
N ASP A 369 30.19 -7.58 6.02
CA ASP A 369 30.78 -6.47 6.77
C ASP A 369 29.81 -5.88 7.81
N GLU A 370 30.20 -4.78 8.44
CA GLU A 370 29.41 -4.13 9.50
C GLU A 370 28.12 -3.49 8.96
N GLU A 371 28.14 -2.95 7.75
CA GLU A 371 26.96 -2.34 7.10
C GLU A 371 25.90 -3.41 6.80
N GLU A 372 26.32 -4.55 6.25
CA GLU A 372 25.44 -5.69 5.99
C GLU A 372 24.92 -6.31 7.31
N GLN A 373 25.72 -6.29 8.38
CA GLN A 373 25.26 -6.74 9.70
C GLN A 373 24.14 -5.84 10.27
N GLU A 374 24.28 -4.52 10.16
CA GLU A 374 23.26 -3.56 10.59
C GLU A 374 21.97 -3.70 9.76
N ALA A 375 22.10 -3.85 8.43
CA ALA A 375 20.96 -4.10 7.54
C ALA A 375 20.21 -5.39 7.91
N LEU A 376 20.93 -6.50 8.12
CA LEU A 376 20.31 -7.75 8.56
C LEU A 376 19.65 -7.64 9.94
N ALA A 377 20.19 -6.83 10.86
CA ALA A 377 19.57 -6.61 12.16
C ALA A 377 18.23 -5.89 12.02
N ALA A 378 18.16 -4.83 11.21
CA ALA A 378 16.91 -4.12 10.91
C ALA A 378 15.88 -5.03 10.22
N GLU A 379 16.27 -5.81 9.21
CA GLU A 379 15.37 -6.76 8.56
C GLU A 379 14.85 -7.85 9.52
N ASN A 380 15.65 -8.28 10.49
CA ASN A 380 15.21 -9.25 11.48
C ASN A 380 14.20 -8.65 12.47
N GLU A 381 14.35 -7.38 12.87
CA GLU A 381 13.39 -6.66 13.71
C GLU A 381 12.02 -6.55 13.03
N GLN A 382 12.01 -6.20 11.74
CA GLN A 382 10.79 -6.15 10.93
C GLN A 382 10.07 -7.51 10.84
N GLU A 383 10.83 -8.61 10.79
CA GLU A 383 10.25 -9.95 10.70
C GLU A 383 9.77 -10.47 12.05
N GLU A 384 10.42 -10.08 13.15
CA GLU A 384 9.92 -10.32 14.51
C GLU A 384 8.57 -9.64 14.72
N GLU A 385 8.43 -8.37 14.33
CA GLU A 385 7.15 -7.64 14.37
C GLU A 385 6.07 -8.33 13.51
N LEU A 386 6.43 -8.80 12.31
CA LEU A 386 5.52 -9.56 11.45
C LEU A 386 5.04 -10.85 12.12
N TYR A 387 5.92 -11.61 12.77
CA TYR A 387 5.54 -12.84 13.48
C TYR A 387 4.65 -12.56 14.70
N ASP A 388 4.97 -11.53 15.47
CA ASP A 388 4.16 -11.08 16.59
C ASP A 388 2.74 -10.72 16.11
N GLN A 389 2.64 -10.05 14.97
CA GLN A 389 1.35 -9.66 14.43
C GLN A 389 0.53 -10.83 13.85
N VAL A 390 1.19 -11.84 13.26
CA VAL A 390 0.53 -13.12 12.94
C VAL A 390 -0.01 -13.76 14.23
N GLY A 391 0.77 -13.75 15.31
CA GLY A 391 0.34 -14.23 16.63
C GLY A 391 -0.89 -13.49 17.17
N SER A 392 -0.90 -12.16 17.09
CA SER A 392 -2.04 -11.32 17.47
C SER A 392 -3.28 -11.63 16.64
N CYS A 393 -3.13 -11.80 15.33
CA CYS A 393 -4.19 -12.28 14.44
C CYS A 393 -4.77 -13.62 14.93
N LEU A 394 -3.92 -14.63 15.15
CA LEU A 394 -4.38 -15.93 15.64
C LEU A 394 -5.17 -15.80 16.95
N GLY A 395 -4.69 -14.96 17.87
CA GLY A 395 -5.40 -14.65 19.11
C GLY A 395 -6.79 -14.06 18.86
N ALA A 396 -6.91 -13.09 17.96
CA ALA A 396 -8.19 -12.47 17.60
C ALA A 396 -9.17 -13.49 16.99
N PHE A 397 -8.72 -14.35 16.07
CA PHE A 397 -9.57 -15.40 15.49
C PHE A 397 -9.99 -16.46 16.51
N LEU A 398 -9.08 -16.91 17.36
CA LEU A 398 -9.42 -17.88 18.41
C LEU A 398 -10.42 -17.30 19.40
N LYS A 399 -10.31 -16.02 19.73
CA LYS A 399 -11.26 -15.30 20.58
C LYS A 399 -12.64 -15.16 19.91
N ALA A 400 -12.67 -14.86 18.61
CA ALA A 400 -13.92 -14.64 17.87
C ALA A 400 -14.65 -15.95 17.49
N PHE A 401 -13.91 -17.00 17.13
CA PHE A 401 -14.48 -18.22 16.55
C PHE A 401 -14.28 -19.48 17.41
N GLY A 402 -13.45 -19.42 18.46
CA GLY A 402 -13.19 -20.54 19.35
C GLY A 402 -12.70 -21.79 18.61
N ASP A 403 -13.30 -22.93 18.94
CA ASP A 403 -12.95 -24.24 18.35
C ASP A 403 -13.05 -24.28 16.82
N ALA A 404 -13.88 -23.42 16.20
CA ALA A 404 -14.03 -23.37 14.75
C ALA A 404 -12.78 -22.82 14.04
N ALA A 405 -11.93 -22.06 14.73
CA ALA A 405 -10.65 -21.57 14.19
C ALA A 405 -9.50 -22.57 14.37
N LEU A 406 -9.61 -23.54 15.29
CA LEU A 406 -8.52 -24.46 15.62
C LEU A 406 -7.99 -25.26 14.42
N PRO A 407 -8.83 -25.86 13.54
CA PRO A 407 -8.32 -26.64 12.42
C PRO A 407 -7.46 -25.80 11.45
N TYR A 408 -7.80 -24.52 11.29
CA TYR A 408 -7.03 -23.60 10.47
C TYR A 408 -5.71 -23.20 11.14
N ALA A 409 -5.73 -22.95 12.46
CA ALA A 409 -4.52 -22.66 13.23
C ALA A 409 -3.55 -23.84 13.26
N GLU A 410 -4.04 -25.06 13.48
CA GLU A 410 -3.25 -26.29 13.39
C GLU A 410 -2.66 -26.49 11.99
N GLY A 411 -3.39 -26.11 10.95
CA GLY A 411 -2.90 -26.14 9.57
C GLY A 411 -1.69 -25.24 9.31
N LEU A 412 -1.53 -24.16 10.08
CA LEU A 412 -0.34 -23.29 10.02
C LEU A 412 0.87 -23.90 10.74
N MET A 413 0.66 -24.89 11.61
CA MET A 413 1.71 -25.45 12.49
C MET A 413 2.46 -26.66 11.90
N LEU A 414 2.27 -27.04 10.64
CA LEU A 414 2.85 -28.28 10.07
C LEU A 414 4.29 -28.15 9.53
N PRO A 415 5.06 -29.24 9.69
CA PRO A 415 5.86 -29.52 10.87
C PRO A 415 7.16 -28.69 10.85
N LEU A 416 7.45 -27.97 11.93
CA LEU A 416 8.84 -27.65 12.25
C LEU A 416 9.60 -28.98 12.25
N PRO A 417 10.63 -29.19 11.40
CA PRO A 417 11.46 -30.36 11.54
C PRO A 417 12.06 -30.31 12.94
N LEU A 418 11.55 -31.15 13.84
CA LEU A 418 12.20 -31.44 15.10
C LEU A 418 13.58 -31.99 14.72
N ASN A 419 14.59 -31.14 14.76
CA ASN A 419 15.95 -31.50 14.48
C ASN A 419 16.33 -32.59 15.49
N PRO A 420 16.55 -33.87 15.09
CA PRO A 420 16.82 -34.95 16.03
C PRO A 420 18.25 -34.90 16.59
N ALA A 421 18.94 -33.76 16.49
CA ALA A 421 20.35 -33.62 16.81
C ALA A 421 20.67 -33.28 18.28
N HIS A 422 19.67 -33.25 19.19
CA HIS A 422 19.90 -33.06 20.62
C HIS A 422 19.05 -34.01 21.48
N THR A 423 19.43 -35.28 21.50
CA THR A 423 19.20 -36.21 22.62
C THR A 423 20.44 -37.02 22.90
#